data_AF-A0A958FBW0-F1
#
_entry.id   AF-A0A958FBW0-F1
#
_cell.length_a   1.000
_cell.length_b   1.000
_cell.length_c   1.000
_cell.angle_alpha   90.00
_cell.angle_beta   90.00
_cell.angle_gamma   90.00
#
_symmetry.space_group_name_H-M   'P 1'
#
loop_
_entity.id
_entity.type
_entity.pdbx_description
1 polymer ?
#
loop_
_entity_poly.entity_id
_entity_poly.type
_entity_poly.pdbx_seq_one_letter_code
_entity_poly.pdbx_strand_id
1 'polypeptide(L)' 'MKKIYDLSQPLNQEAPFWPYYPPFEVKYIKRKAEHGVNAQYIMTSNHMGTHLDAPRHFVTGG' A
#
# COMPACT_ATOMS: atom_id res chain seq x y z
N MET A 1 5.64 7.35 -29.24
CA MET A 1 5.74 7.07 -27.78
C MET A 1 5.86 5.56 -27.58
N LYS A 2 6.76 5.08 -26.70
CA LYS A 2 6.84 3.66 -26.37
C LYS A 2 5.69 3.30 -25.42
N LYS A 3 5.09 2.12 -25.61
CA LYS A 3 4.04 1.62 -24.72
C LYS A 3 4.64 1.25 -23.37
N ILE A 4 4.02 1.71 -22.29
CA ILE A 4 4.33 1.32 -20.92
C ILE A 4 3.34 0.24 -20.52
N TYR A 5 3.82 -0.79 -19.82
CA TYR A 5 3.01 -1.85 -19.25
C TYR A 5 3.12 -1.76 -17.73
N ASP A 6 1.98 -1.75 -17.05
CA ASP A 6 1.94 -1.89 -15.60
C ASP A 6 2.05 -3.36 -15.24
N LEU A 7 3.02 -3.69 -14.39
CA LEU A 7 3.28 -5.05 -13.89
C LEU A 7 3.03 -5.13 -12.37
N SER A 8 2.37 -4.11 -11.80
CA SER A 8 2.11 -4.01 -10.37
C SER A 8 0.82 -4.74 -10.00
N GLN A 9 0.81 -5.34 -8.82
CA GLN A 9 -0.42 -5.91 -8.24
C GLN A 9 -1.34 -4.78 -7.74
N PRO A 10 -2.67 -4.88 -7.92
CA PRO A 10 -3.61 -3.96 -7.28
C PRO A 10 -3.48 -4.01 -5.76
N LEU A 11 -3.32 -2.84 -5.12
CA LEU A 11 -3.17 -2.75 -3.67
C LEU A 11 -4.47 -2.24 -3.03
N ASN A 12 -5.15 -3.11 -2.30
CA ASN A 12 -6.40 -2.80 -1.60
C ASN A 12 -6.64 -3.80 -0.44
N GLN A 13 -7.82 -3.74 0.19
CA GLN A 13 -8.19 -4.57 1.35
C GLN A 13 -8.32 -6.07 1.03
N GLU A 14 -8.44 -6.42 -0.25
CA GLU A 14 -8.52 -7.80 -0.74
C GLU A 14 -7.14 -8.32 -1.18
N ALA A 15 -6.11 -7.46 -1.20
CA ALA A 15 -4.76 -7.88 -1.55
C ALA A 15 -4.25 -8.91 -0.52
N PRO A 16 -3.65 -10.02 -0.97
CA PRO A 16 -3.07 -11.00 -0.05
C PRO A 16 -1.92 -10.37 0.73
N PHE A 17 -1.82 -10.74 2.01
CA PHE A 17 -0.80 -10.23 2.92
C PHE A 17 -0.18 -11.37 3.71
N TRP A 18 0.98 -11.12 4.31
CA TRP A 18 1.64 -12.11 5.16
C TRP A 18 0.77 -12.42 6.39
N PRO A 19 0.46 -13.69 6.71
CA PRO A 19 -0.55 -14.03 7.73
C PRO A 19 -0.32 -13.45 9.14
N TYR A 20 0.92 -13.06 9.45
CA TYR A 20 1.29 -12.50 10.76
C TYR A 20 1.45 -10.97 10.76
N TYR A 21 1.16 -10.29 9.64
CA TYR A 21 1.20 -8.84 9.55
C TYR A 21 -0.22 -8.26 9.62
N PRO A 22 -0.37 -6.99 10.05
CA PRO A 22 -1.63 -6.28 9.88
C PRO A 22 -2.04 -6.25 8.40
N PRO A 23 -3.35 -6.35 8.09
CA PRO A 23 -3.84 -6.26 6.72
C PRO A 23 -3.72 -4.84 6.16
N PHE A 24 -4.05 -4.66 4.87
CA PHE A 24 -4.23 -3.33 4.30
C PHE A 24 -5.44 -2.63 4.95
N GLU A 25 -5.22 -1.45 5.52
CA GLU A 25 -6.29 -0.66 6.14
C GLU A 25 -6.38 0.73 5.52
N VAL A 26 -7.61 1.18 5.29
CA VAL A 26 -7.92 2.54 4.83
C VAL A 26 -8.94 3.15 5.76
N LYS A 27 -8.59 4.30 6.33
CA LYS A 27 -9.49 5.07 7.19
C LYS A 27 -9.76 6.44 6.56
N TYR A 28 -11.01 6.75 6.30
CA TYR A 28 -11.41 8.10 5.92
C TYR A 28 -11.25 9.04 7.12
N ILE A 29 -10.54 10.14 6.90
CA ILE A 29 -10.42 11.24 7.88
C ILE A 29 -11.23 12.46 7.45
N LYS A 30 -11.60 12.54 6.17
CA LYS A 30 -12.51 13.56 5.64
C LYS A 30 -13.28 12.96 4.47
N ARG A 31 -14.61 13.04 4.50
CA ARG A 31 -15.49 12.70 3.37
C ARG A 31 -16.53 13.81 3.22
N LYS A 32 -16.19 14.86 2.48
CA LYS A 32 -17.05 16.05 2.32
C LYS A 32 -17.51 16.18 0.87
N ALA A 33 -18.70 15.64 0.60
CA ALA A 33 -19.31 15.65 -0.75
C ALA A 33 -19.49 17.08 -1.30
N GLU A 34 -19.90 18.02 -0.44
CA GLU A 34 -20.05 19.46 -0.73
C GLU A 34 -18.77 20.13 -1.27
N HIS A 35 -17.59 19.60 -0.94
CA HIS A 35 -16.30 20.11 -1.38
C HIS A 35 -15.64 19.21 -2.44
N GLY A 36 -16.30 18.13 -2.85
CA GLY A 36 -15.73 17.15 -3.79
C GLY A 36 -14.43 16.49 -3.32
N VAL A 37 -14.17 16.43 -2.00
CA VAL A 37 -12.88 15.99 -1.46
C VAL A 37 -13.01 14.86 -0.44
N ASN A 38 -12.14 13.86 -0.61
CA ASN A 38 -11.92 12.78 0.34
C ASN A 38 -10.45 12.77 0.79
N ALA A 39 -10.22 12.50 2.06
CA ALA A 39 -8.88 12.27 2.61
C ALA A 39 -8.87 10.99 3.44
N GLN A 40 -7.79 10.23 3.33
CA GLN A 40 -7.63 8.92 3.92
C GLN A 40 -6.26 8.77 4.57
N TYR A 41 -6.20 8.01 5.66
CA TYR A 41 -4.98 7.33 6.09
C TYR A 41 -4.96 5.93 5.50
N ILE A 42 -3.78 5.52 5.04
CA ILE A 42 -3.50 4.17 4.58
C ILE A 42 -2.46 3.58 5.54
N MET A 43 -2.72 2.38 6.03
CA MET A 43 -1.77 1.57 6.80
C MET A 43 -1.53 0.27 6.06
N THR A 44 -0.26 -0.09 5.91
CA THR A 44 0.17 -1.33 5.27
C THR A 44 1.58 -1.72 5.69
N SER A 45 1.94 -2.99 5.52
CA SER A 45 3.34 -3.43 5.55
C SER A 45 4.02 -3.02 4.24
N ASN A 46 5.33 -2.74 4.30
CA ASN A 46 6.13 -2.58 3.08
C ASN A 46 6.23 -3.88 2.27
N HIS A 47 5.92 -5.03 2.86
CA HIS A 47 5.96 -6.35 2.23
C HIS A 47 4.57 -6.79 1.76
N MET A 48 3.91 -5.96 0.95
CA MET A 48 2.60 -6.27 0.39
C MET A 48 2.47 -5.75 -1.04
N GLY A 49 1.83 -6.54 -1.91
CA GLY A 49 1.78 -6.26 -3.33
C GLY A 49 3.18 -6.24 -3.97
N THR A 50 3.33 -5.46 -5.04
CA THR A 50 4.64 -5.26 -5.71
C THR A 50 5.50 -4.29 -4.88
N HIS A 51 6.62 -4.76 -4.34
CA HIS A 51 7.50 -4.00 -3.44
C HIS A 51 8.98 -4.36 -3.63
N LEU A 52 9.85 -3.69 -2.88
CA LEU A 52 11.29 -3.94 -2.83
C LEU A 52 11.76 -3.99 -1.37
N ASP A 53 12.72 -4.88 -1.11
CA ASP A 53 13.36 -4.99 0.20
C ASP A 53 14.66 -4.20 0.22
N ALA A 54 14.85 -3.41 1.27
CA ALA A 54 16.14 -2.80 1.58
C ALA A 54 16.97 -3.73 2.47
N PRO A 55 18.31 -3.62 2.51
CA PRO A 55 19.17 -4.46 3.36
C PRO A 55 18.76 -4.51 4.84
N ARG A 56 18.27 -3.39 5.38
CA ARG A 56 17.74 -3.28 6.74
C ARG A 56 16.57 -4.24 7.04
N HIS A 57 15.91 -4.78 6.01
CA HIS A 57 14.90 -5.83 6.20
C HIS A 57 15.49 -7.07 6.90
N PHE A 58 16.76 -7.40 6.62
CA PHE A 58 17.42 -8.61 7.14
C PHE A 58 18.68 -8.33 7.96
N VAL A 59 19.31 -7.16 7.81
CA VAL A 59 20.59 -6.83 8.43
C VAL A 59 20.43 -5.67 9.42
N THR A 60 20.68 -5.95 10.70
CA THR A 60 20.69 -4.93 11.74
C THR A 60 21.81 -3.93 11.49
N GLY A 61 21.44 -2.72 11.06
CA GLY A 61 22.39 -1.66 10.65
C GLY A 61 22.20 -1.19 9.21
N GLY A 62 21.57 -2.02 8.37
CA GLY A 62 21.54 -1.83 6.92
C GLY A 62 22.65 -2.61 6.26
#